data_AF-A0A7S2AEL6-F1
#
_entry.id   AF-A0A7S2AEL6-F1
#
_cell.length_a   1.000
_cell.length_b   1.000
_cell.length_c   1.000
_cell.angle_alpha   90.00
_cell.angle_beta   90.00
_cell.angle_gamma   90.00
#
_symmetry.space_group_name_H-M   'P 1'
#
loop_
_entity.id
_entity.type
_entity.pdbx_description
1 polymer ?
#
loop_
_entity_poly.entity_id
_entity_poly.type
_entity_poly.pdbx_seq_one_letter_code
_entity_poly.pdbx_strand_id
1 'polypeptide(L)'
;GMSAQEYLLDLLGDEGPHDDENCFPYIDIHLYFVFFEVLKNALMTSIRKAGPDGVLEPVHASLISGTSLCSQNERTVKITDSGEGIHREDVRKVFSYFYPHASQLHGGPVAPAAAGPSSRPISPSSLGLAVSRVLVRYFGGEIDLH
;
A
#
# COMPACT_ATOMS: atom_id res chain seq x y z
N GLY A 1 38.12 -29.01 20.40
CA GLY A 1 36.75 -29.21 19.92
C GLY A 1 36.07 -27.86 19.99
N MET A 2 35.53 -27.39 18.88
CA MET A 2 34.89 -26.07 18.83
C MET A 2 33.73 -26.00 19.83
N SER A 3 33.58 -24.85 20.48
CA SER A 3 32.49 -24.61 21.41
C SER A 3 31.16 -24.45 20.66
N ALA A 4 30.03 -24.71 21.31
CA ALA A 4 28.71 -24.51 20.70
C ALA A 4 28.47 -23.07 20.24
N GLN A 5 29.18 -22.08 20.81
CA GLN A 5 29.13 -20.68 20.38
C GLN A 5 29.88 -20.46 19.07
N GLU A 6 30.99 -21.16 18.86
CA GLU A 6 31.75 -21.10 17.60
C GLU A 6 30.97 -21.75 16.46
N TYR A 7 30.24 -22.84 16.71
CA TYR A 7 29.36 -23.47 15.72
C TYR A 7 28.18 -22.58 15.33
N LEU A 8 27.63 -21.81 16.28
CA LEU A 8 26.52 -20.87 16.05
C LEU A 8 26.96 -19.65 15.23
N LEU A 9 28.17 -19.14 15.46
CA LEU A 9 28.76 -18.06 14.68
C LEU A 9 29.14 -18.49 13.26
N ASP A 10 29.58 -19.74 13.08
CA ASP A 10 29.95 -20.29 11.77
C ASP A 10 28.70 -20.70 10.93
N LEU A 11 27.61 -21.11 11.60
CA LEU A 11 26.31 -21.38 10.95
C LEU A 11 25.57 -20.10 10.55
N LEU A 12 25.81 -19.01 11.27
CA LEU A 12 25.36 -17.65 10.93
C LEU A 12 26.40 -16.95 10.03
N GLY A 13 27.00 -17.71 9.11
CA GLY A 13 28.14 -17.35 8.28
C GLY A 13 28.19 -15.87 7.90
N ASP A 14 29.44 -15.38 7.93
CA ASP A 14 29.97 -14.03 7.64
C ASP A 14 29.38 -13.34 6.40
N GLU A 15 28.07 -13.10 6.41
CA GLU A 15 27.44 -12.00 5.70
C GLU A 15 27.49 -10.84 6.71
N GLY A 16 28.69 -10.28 6.89
CA GLY A 16 28.80 -8.92 7.42
C GLY A 16 27.78 -8.04 6.70
N PRO A 17 27.12 -7.08 7.36
CA PRO A 17 25.95 -6.43 6.82
C PRO A 17 26.27 -5.99 5.39
N HIS A 18 25.67 -6.69 4.43
CA HIS A 18 25.49 -6.12 3.11
C HIS A 18 24.62 -4.91 3.43
N ASP A 19 25.27 -3.75 3.59
CA ASP A 19 24.63 -2.43 3.61
C ASP A 19 24.11 -2.22 2.18
N ASP A 20 23.24 -3.13 1.74
CA ASP A 20 22.32 -2.88 0.66
C ASP A 20 21.47 -1.74 1.21
N GLU A 21 21.76 -0.53 0.74
CA GLU A 21 21.13 0.73 1.15
C GLU A 21 19.58 0.66 1.10
N ASN A 22 19.09 -0.33 0.35
CA ASN A 22 17.69 -0.63 0.07
C ASN A 22 17.09 -1.78 0.92
N CYS A 23 17.88 -2.46 1.76
CA CYS A 23 17.41 -3.53 2.64
C CYS A 23 17.07 -2.99 4.04
N PHE A 24 16.00 -3.52 4.63
CA PHE A 24 15.57 -3.18 5.99
C PHE A 24 14.76 -4.33 6.60
N PRO A 25 14.83 -4.54 7.93
CA PRO A 25 14.10 -5.61 8.58
C PRO A 25 12.59 -5.32 8.57
N TYR A 26 11.80 -6.28 8.07
CA TYR A 26 10.34 -6.20 8.08
C TYR A 26 9.71 -7.60 7.96
N ILE A 27 8.41 -7.70 8.18
CA ILE A 27 7.64 -8.92 7.91
C ILE A 27 7.19 -8.96 6.45
N ASP A 28 7.79 -9.83 5.64
CA ASP A 28 7.58 -9.90 4.19
C ASP A 28 6.10 -9.95 3.78
N ILE A 29 5.31 -10.79 4.46
CA ILE A 29 3.89 -10.98 4.13
C ILE A 29 3.08 -9.68 4.31
N HIS A 30 3.48 -8.80 5.24
CA HIS A 30 2.82 -7.51 5.44
C HIS A 30 3.14 -6.54 4.31
N LEU A 31 4.42 -6.43 3.90
CA LEU A 31 4.79 -5.58 2.76
C LEU A 31 4.16 -6.08 1.47
N TYR A 32 4.16 -7.40 1.25
CA TYR A 32 3.51 -8.00 0.10
C TYR A 32 2.03 -7.60 0.02
N PHE A 33 1.29 -7.72 1.13
CA PHE A 33 -0.11 -7.33 1.18
C PHE A 33 -0.30 -5.83 0.89
N VAL A 34 0.50 -4.98 1.53
CA VAL A 34 0.42 -3.51 1.36
C VAL A 34 0.70 -3.12 -0.09
N PHE A 35 1.79 -3.60 -0.68
CA PHE A 35 2.14 -3.29 -2.06
C PHE A 35 1.14 -3.88 -3.04
N PHE A 36 0.68 -5.11 -2.84
CA PHE A 36 -0.34 -5.72 -3.67
C PHE A 36 -1.62 -4.87 -3.72
N GLU A 37 -2.13 -4.44 -2.57
CA GLU A 37 -3.35 -3.63 -2.51
C GLU A 37 -3.17 -2.25 -3.14
N VAL A 38 -2.04 -1.57 -2.88
CA VAL A 38 -1.76 -0.25 -3.46
C VAL A 38 -1.55 -0.34 -4.97
N LEU A 39 -0.76 -1.29 -5.46
CA LEU A 39 -0.49 -1.47 -6.89
C LEU A 39 -1.74 -1.92 -7.66
N LYS A 40 -2.56 -2.82 -7.09
CA LYS A 40 -3.87 -3.18 -7.67
C LYS A 40 -4.73 -1.94 -7.85
N ASN A 41 -4.81 -1.08 -6.83
CA ASN A 41 -5.64 0.12 -6.89
C ASN A 41 -5.12 1.11 -7.96
N ALA A 42 -3.81 1.37 -7.99
CA ALA A 42 -3.15 2.18 -9.01
C ALA A 42 -3.39 1.66 -10.44
N LEU A 43 -3.32 0.34 -10.64
CA LEU A 43 -3.57 -0.28 -11.94
C LEU A 43 -5.04 -0.15 -12.34
N MET A 44 -5.97 -0.40 -11.41
CA MET A 44 -7.41 -0.32 -11.68
C MET A 44 -7.85 1.09 -12.07
N THR A 45 -7.34 2.14 -11.41
CA THR A 45 -7.63 3.54 -11.77
C THR A 45 -7.03 3.92 -13.13
N SER A 46 -5.83 3.42 -13.42
CA SER A 46 -5.16 3.65 -14.70
C SER A 46 -5.89 2.98 -15.87
N ILE A 47 -6.35 1.73 -15.69
CA ILE A 47 -7.15 1.00 -16.69
C ILE A 47 -8.48 1.72 -16.95
N ARG A 48 -9.17 2.18 -15.89
CA ARG A 48 -10.43 2.92 -16.05
C ARG A 48 -10.27 4.20 -16.85
N LYS A 49 -9.20 4.96 -16.59
CA LYS A 49 -8.90 6.18 -17.34
C LYS A 49 -8.55 5.90 -18.80
N ALA A 50 -7.75 4.86 -19.07
CA ALA A 50 -7.39 4.48 -20.43
C ALA A 50 -8.63 4.06 -21.24
N GLY A 51 -9.57 3.34 -20.62
CA GLY A 51 -10.72 2.79 -21.31
C GLY A 51 -10.35 1.60 -22.22
N PRO A 52 -11.30 1.08 -23.02
CA PRO A 52 -11.12 -0.17 -23.76
C PRO A 52 -10.03 -0.11 -24.85
N ASP A 53 -9.85 1.04 -25.49
CA ASP A 53 -8.90 1.23 -26.60
C ASP A 53 -7.71 2.14 -26.23
N GLY A 54 -7.60 2.52 -24.96
CA GLY A 54 -6.55 3.43 -24.50
C GLY A 54 -5.23 2.73 -24.20
N VAL A 55 -4.14 3.50 -24.28
CA VAL A 55 -2.82 3.05 -23.86
C VAL A 55 -2.70 3.21 -22.34
N LEU A 56 -2.27 2.14 -21.67
CA LEU A 56 -2.04 2.15 -20.23
C LEU A 56 -0.69 2.81 -19.93
N GLU A 57 -0.71 3.92 -19.20
CA GLU A 57 0.50 4.56 -18.68
C GLU A 57 1.13 3.72 -17.56
N PRO A 58 2.47 3.62 -17.48
CA PRO A 58 3.15 2.87 -16.43
C PRO A 58 2.87 3.42 -15.02
N VAL A 59 2.75 2.51 -14.05
CA VAL A 59 2.80 2.85 -12.62
C VAL A 59 4.25 2.94 -12.20
N HIS A 60 4.65 4.06 -11.61
CA HIS A 60 6.01 4.29 -11.13
C HIS A 60 6.12 4.03 -9.64
N ALA A 61 7.15 3.30 -9.22
CA ALA A 61 7.47 3.09 -7.82
C ALA A 61 8.93 3.49 -7.55
N SER A 62 9.16 4.22 -6.46
CA SER A 62 10.50 4.64 -6.03
C SER A 62 10.67 4.42 -4.54
N LEU A 63 11.78 3.79 -4.15
CA LEU A 63 12.22 3.71 -2.76
C LEU A 63 13.11 4.90 -2.45
N ILE A 64 12.78 5.62 -1.39
CA ILE A 64 13.49 6.79 -0.90
C ILE A 64 13.97 6.47 0.52
N SER A 65 15.27 6.52 0.72
CA SER A 65 15.89 6.41 2.05
C SER A 65 16.08 7.80 2.64
N GLY A 66 15.84 7.96 3.94
CA GLY A 66 16.05 9.24 4.61
C GLY A 66 17.54 9.59 4.64
N THR A 67 17.85 10.85 4.33
CA THR A 67 19.23 11.34 4.15
C THR A 67 19.80 12.03 5.39
N SER A 68 18.98 12.25 6.42
CA SER A 68 19.39 12.93 7.65
C SER A 68 19.65 11.93 8.76
N LEU A 69 20.47 12.30 9.75
CA LEU A 69 20.80 11.43 10.90
C LEU A 69 19.55 10.92 11.64
N CYS A 70 18.50 11.75 11.71
CA CYS A 70 17.23 11.37 12.34
C CYS A 70 16.32 10.51 11.46
N SER A 71 16.55 10.47 10.14
CA SER A 71 15.73 9.75 9.15
C SER A 71 16.48 8.64 8.43
N GLN A 72 17.72 8.34 8.81
CA GLN A 72 18.55 7.32 8.15
C GLN A 72 17.90 5.92 8.16
N ASN A 73 17.04 5.65 9.14
CA ASN A 73 16.27 4.40 9.25
C ASN A 73 14.87 4.49 8.62
N GLU A 74 14.44 5.66 8.15
CA GLU A 74 13.17 5.83 7.45
C GLU A 74 13.31 5.34 6.01
N ARG A 75 12.30 4.59 5.57
CA ARG A 75 12.18 4.06 4.21
C ARG A 75 10.80 4.45 3.69
N THR A 76 10.77 5.22 2.62
CA THR A 76 9.55 5.72 2.01
C THR A 76 9.41 5.13 0.61
N VAL A 77 8.33 4.41 0.37
CA VAL A 77 7.98 3.94 -0.98
C VAL A 77 6.92 4.85 -1.56
N LYS A 78 7.28 5.59 -2.61
CA LYS A 78 6.35 6.41 -3.37
C LYS A 78 5.88 5.62 -4.59
N ILE A 79 4.57 5.44 -4.70
CA ILE A 79 3.91 4.85 -5.88
C ILE A 79 3.11 5.97 -6.55
N THR A 80 3.22 6.09 -7.87
CA THR A 80 2.56 7.11 -8.68
C THR A 80 1.89 6.45 -9.87
N ASP A 81 0.59 6.66 -10.00
CA ASP A 81 -0.21 6.21 -11.14
C ASP A 81 -0.75 7.39 -11.94
N SER A 82 -1.18 7.10 -13.17
CA SER A 82 -1.78 8.08 -14.07
C SER A 82 -3.29 7.89 -14.20
N GLY A 83 -3.97 7.34 -13.17
CA GLY A 83 -5.40 7.05 -13.19
C GLY A 83 -6.32 8.26 -13.04
N GLU A 84 -7.60 8.00 -12.75
CA GLU A 84 -8.67 9.00 -12.58
C GLU A 84 -8.43 9.94 -11.38
N GLY A 85 -7.57 9.53 -10.43
CA GLY A 85 -7.32 10.27 -9.19
C GLY A 85 -8.45 10.13 -8.16
N ILE A 86 -8.32 10.87 -7.06
CA ILE A 86 -9.28 10.89 -5.96
C ILE A 86 -9.65 12.34 -5.66
N HIS A 87 -10.95 12.64 -5.54
CA HIS A 87 -11.39 13.96 -5.11
C HIS A 87 -10.83 14.30 -3.72
N ARG A 88 -10.36 15.52 -3.51
CA ARG A 88 -9.67 15.93 -2.28
C ARG A 88 -10.50 15.72 -1.01
N GLU A 89 -11.83 15.82 -1.11
CA GLU A 89 -12.76 15.55 -0.02
C GLU A 89 -12.85 14.07 0.39
N ASP A 90 -12.48 13.16 -0.51
CA ASP A 90 -12.59 11.72 -0.35
C ASP A 90 -11.27 11.05 0.06
N VAL A 91 -10.13 11.75 -0.07
CA VAL A 91 -8.79 11.24 0.29
C VAL A 91 -8.71 10.69 1.72
N ARG A 92 -9.45 11.27 2.68
CA ARG A 92 -9.51 10.70 4.04
C ARG A 92 -10.47 9.52 4.14
N LYS A 93 -11.53 9.52 3.32
CA LYS A 93 -12.61 8.55 3.37
C LYS A 93 -12.20 7.21 2.77
N VAL A 94 -11.30 7.17 1.79
CA VAL A 94 -10.81 5.93 1.14
C VAL A 94 -10.17 4.92 2.10
N PHE A 95 -9.72 5.35 3.27
CA PHE A 95 -9.21 4.45 4.31
C PHE A 95 -10.30 3.89 5.23
N SER A 96 -11.58 4.23 5.00
CA SER A 96 -12.68 3.72 5.81
C SER A 96 -13.09 2.33 5.33
N TYR A 97 -13.29 1.41 6.27
CA TYR A 97 -13.69 0.02 5.99
C TYR A 97 -14.93 -0.11 5.09
N PHE A 98 -15.87 0.83 5.20
CA PHE A 98 -17.13 0.84 4.46
C PHE A 98 -17.16 1.90 3.35
N TYR A 99 -16.00 2.41 2.92
CA TYR A 99 -15.97 3.39 1.84
C TYR A 99 -16.33 2.73 0.50
N PRO A 100 -17.34 3.22 -0.23
CA PRO A 100 -17.69 2.65 -1.52
C PRO A 100 -16.77 3.24 -2.60
N HIS A 101 -15.84 2.44 -3.12
CA HIS A 101 -15.11 2.80 -4.35
C HIS A 101 -15.91 2.51 -5.63
N ALA A 102 -17.09 1.89 -5.50
CA ALA A 102 -17.94 1.48 -6.60
C ALA A 102 -19.30 2.17 -6.50
N SER A 103 -19.42 3.39 -7.04
CA SER A 103 -20.66 3.99 -7.61
C SER A 103 -20.58 5.53 -7.77
N GLN A 104 -19.51 6.07 -8.35
CA GLN A 104 -19.64 7.36 -9.06
C GLN A 104 -19.73 7.17 -10.58
N LEU A 105 -19.56 5.94 -11.07
CA LEU A 105 -19.78 5.57 -12.47
C LEU A 105 -21.02 4.68 -12.53
N HIS A 106 -22.17 5.31 -12.73
CA HIS A 106 -23.29 4.98 -13.61
C HIS A 106 -24.39 5.97 -13.21
N GLY A 107 -24.65 6.97 -14.06
CA GLY A 107 -25.69 7.99 -13.88
C GLY A 107 -27.11 7.41 -13.90
N GLY A 108 -27.45 6.59 -12.91
CA GLY A 108 -28.80 6.18 -12.57
C GLY A 108 -29.08 6.53 -11.11
N PRO A 109 -30.33 6.87 -10.73
CA PRO A 109 -30.66 7.19 -9.37
C PRO A 109 -30.32 5.99 -8.49
N VAL A 110 -29.27 6.12 -7.68
CA VAL A 110 -29.06 5.24 -6.54
C VAL A 110 -30.29 5.43 -5.66
N ALA A 111 -31.16 4.42 -5.62
CA ALA A 111 -32.38 4.43 -4.84
C ALA A 111 -32.09 4.99 -3.43
N PRO A 112 -32.97 5.85 -2.90
CA PRO A 112 -32.70 6.55 -1.65
C PRO A 112 -32.45 5.51 -0.56
N ALA A 113 -31.44 5.80 0.25
CA ALA A 113 -31.02 5.06 1.42
C ALA A 113 -32.22 4.61 2.28
N ALA A 114 -32.64 3.36 2.11
CA ALA A 114 -33.66 2.74 2.95
C ALA A 114 -33.08 1.65 3.86
N ALA A 115 -31.75 1.55 3.97
CA ALA A 115 -31.12 0.57 4.80
C ALA A 115 -29.97 1.23 5.56
N GLY A 116 -29.97 1.05 6.89
CA GLY A 116 -29.08 1.76 7.82
C GLY A 116 -27.59 1.54 7.55
N PRO A 117 -26.70 2.16 8.34
CA PRO A 117 -25.24 2.11 8.14
C PRO A 117 -24.66 0.68 8.09
N SER A 118 -25.41 -0.33 8.52
CA SER A 118 -25.06 -1.76 8.53
C SER A 118 -25.35 -2.52 7.23
N SER A 119 -26.01 -1.91 6.24
CA SER A 119 -26.54 -2.61 5.06
C SER A 119 -25.77 -2.34 3.76
N ARG A 120 -24.76 -1.48 3.82
CA ARG A 120 -24.05 -1.06 2.61
C ARG A 120 -23.09 -2.18 2.18
N PRO A 121 -23.16 -2.66 0.91
CA PRO A 121 -22.23 -3.67 0.43
C PRO A 121 -20.80 -3.17 0.58
N ILE A 122 -19.99 -3.89 1.37
CA ILE A 122 -18.56 -3.63 1.46
C ILE A 122 -17.98 -3.93 0.08
N SER A 123 -17.37 -2.93 -0.56
CA SER A 123 -16.56 -3.20 -1.74
C SER A 123 -15.30 -3.92 -1.26
N PRO A 124 -14.96 -5.12 -1.79
CA PRO A 124 -13.71 -5.78 -1.44
C PRO A 124 -12.47 -4.88 -1.64
N SER A 125 -12.57 -3.87 -2.51
CA SER A 125 -11.49 -2.93 -2.79
C SER A 125 -11.22 -1.89 -1.70
N SER A 126 -12.19 -1.52 -0.84
CA SER A 126 -11.96 -0.54 0.25
C SER A 126 -11.35 -1.15 1.49
N LEU A 127 -11.62 -2.44 1.72
CA LEU A 127 -11.05 -3.16 2.86
C LEU A 127 -9.53 -3.26 2.75
N GLY A 128 -9.01 -3.52 1.55
CA GLY A 128 -7.57 -3.68 1.31
C GLY A 128 -6.75 -2.47 1.78
N LEU A 129 -7.14 -1.27 1.37
CA LEU A 129 -6.41 -0.05 1.73
C LEU A 129 -6.52 0.30 3.23
N ALA A 130 -7.68 0.06 3.84
CA ALA A 130 -7.88 0.22 5.28
C ALA A 130 -6.99 -0.74 6.09
N VAL A 131 -6.92 -2.01 5.67
CA VAL A 131 -6.06 -3.03 6.29
C VAL A 131 -4.58 -2.69 6.08
N SER A 132 -4.19 -2.25 4.89
CA SER A 132 -2.81 -1.80 4.61
C SER A 132 -2.38 -0.70 5.56
N ARG A 133 -3.26 0.27 5.85
CA ARG A 133 -2.96 1.34 6.82
C ARG A 133 -2.77 0.83 8.24
N VAL A 134 -3.53 -0.18 8.66
CA VAL A 134 -3.34 -0.83 9.97
C VAL A 134 -2.02 -1.57 10.03
N LEU A 135 -1.68 -2.35 9.00
CA LEU A 135 -0.42 -3.11 8.94
C LEU A 135 0.81 -2.19 9.00
N VAL A 136 0.80 -1.10 8.24
CA VAL A 136 1.89 -0.12 8.24
C VAL A 136 2.01 0.58 9.59
N ARG A 137 0.89 1.00 10.19
CA ARG A 137 0.88 1.67 11.50
C ARG A 137 1.26 0.77 12.66
N TYR A 138 1.01 -0.54 12.55
CA TYR A 138 1.39 -1.50 13.59
C TYR A 138 2.92 -1.47 13.87
N PHE A 139 3.73 -1.20 12.84
CA PHE A 139 5.18 -1.03 12.97
C PHE A 139 5.64 0.43 13.02
N GLY A 140 4.74 1.37 13.33
CA GLY A 140 5.06 2.79 13.49
C GLY A 140 5.25 3.58 12.19
N GLY A 141 4.91 3.00 11.03
CA GLY A 141 4.90 3.70 9.76
C GLY A 141 3.59 4.45 9.48
N GLU A 142 3.52 5.09 8.31
CA GLU A 142 2.30 5.70 7.79
C GLU A 142 2.13 5.43 6.28
N ILE A 143 0.87 5.42 5.84
CA ILE A 143 0.49 5.45 4.43
C ILE A 143 -0.42 6.66 4.21
N ASP A 144 -0.02 7.49 3.25
CA ASP A 144 -0.75 8.69 2.85
C ASP A 144 -0.97 8.71 1.34
N LEU A 145 -2.00 9.44 0.93
CA LEU A 145 -2.37 9.67 -0.46
C LEU A 145 -2.33 11.17 -0.71
N HIS A 146 -1.72 11.56 -1.82
CA HIS A 146 -1.51 12.97 -2.20
C HIS A 146 -2.22 13.31 -3.51
#